data_AF-A0A948D6F5-F1
#
_entry.id   AF-A0A948D6F5-F1
#
_cell.length_a   1.000
_cell.length_b   1.000
_cell.length_c   1.000
_cell.angle_alpha   90.00
_cell.angle_beta   90.00
_cell.angle_gamma   90.00
#
_symmetry.space_group_name_H-M   'P 1'
#
loop_
_entity.id
_entity.type
_entity.pdbx_description
1 polymer ?
#
loop_
_entity_poly.entity_id
_entity_poly.type
_entity_poly.pdbx_seq_one_letter_code
_entity_poly.pdbx_strand_id
1 'polypeptide(L)'
;DPAINEWVTSLTGRNASAQDVVDEIIRRVAPNGGSPDETSCRESMAQAMEDLLEEDPNVDLLHLEDDDIWMLIESFLGHEAFNRLCLDIGQVFENSALSPRDRVTRMNEMQDYLKAELCAQIEELRQTTPNAASNQLQVVLQSALQNTFLVYEGSL
;
A
#
# COMPACT_ATOMS: atom_id res chain seq x y z
N ASP A 1 3.62 -23.93 -8.58
CA ASP A 1 3.02 -24.65 -7.45
C ASP A 1 1.69 -25.26 -7.93
N PRO A 2 1.50 -26.59 -7.87
CA PRO A 2 0.27 -27.25 -8.32
C PRO A 2 -1.01 -26.70 -7.68
N ALA A 3 -0.98 -26.34 -6.40
CA ALA A 3 -2.14 -25.80 -5.69
C ALA A 3 -2.52 -24.39 -6.18
N ILE A 4 -1.53 -23.58 -6.57
CA ILE A 4 -1.76 -22.27 -7.19
C ILE A 4 -2.39 -22.45 -8.57
N ASN A 5 -1.88 -23.38 -9.37
CA ASN A 5 -2.41 -23.63 -10.72
C ASN A 5 -3.87 -24.11 -10.70
N GLU A 6 -4.22 -25.00 -9.76
CA GLU A 6 -5.62 -25.45 -9.57
C GLU A 6 -6.53 -24.30 -9.15
N TRP A 7 -6.06 -23.43 -8.26
CA TRP A 7 -6.81 -22.25 -7.82
C TRP A 7 -7.05 -21.27 -8.97
N VAL A 8 -6.02 -20.93 -9.76
CA VAL A 8 -6.15 -20.09 -10.97
C VAL A 8 -7.12 -20.71 -11.98
N THR A 9 -7.06 -22.03 -12.18
CA THR A 9 -7.97 -22.77 -13.07
C THR A 9 -9.42 -22.69 -12.57
N SER A 10 -9.63 -22.74 -11.24
CA SER A 10 -10.96 -22.58 -10.64
C SER A 10 -11.55 -21.19 -10.87
N LEU A 11 -10.74 -20.12 -10.74
CA LEU A 11 -11.20 -18.75 -10.97
C LEU A 11 -11.63 -18.52 -12.42
N THR A 12 -10.78 -18.96 -13.36
CA THR A 12 -11.05 -18.84 -14.80
C THR A 12 -12.24 -19.70 -15.25
N GLY A 13 -12.46 -20.86 -14.65
CA GLY A 13 -13.56 -21.77 -14.99
C GLY A 13 -14.96 -21.30 -14.56
N ARG A 14 -15.06 -20.27 -13.71
CA ARG A 14 -16.34 -19.81 -13.13
C ARG A 14 -16.85 -18.47 -13.69
N ASN A 15 -16.19 -17.90 -14.70
CA ASN A 15 -16.43 -16.54 -15.19
C ASN A 15 -16.45 -15.51 -14.04
N ALA A 16 -15.47 -15.61 -13.14
CA ALA A 16 -15.29 -14.66 -12.03
C ALA A 16 -15.14 -13.23 -12.59
N SER A 17 -15.77 -12.25 -11.94
CA SER A 17 -15.53 -10.83 -12.23
C SER A 17 -14.15 -10.40 -11.74
N ALA A 18 -13.64 -9.25 -12.19
CA ALA A 18 -12.38 -8.68 -11.69
C ALA A 18 -12.40 -8.53 -10.16
N GLN A 19 -13.54 -8.11 -9.60
CA GLN A 19 -13.75 -7.98 -8.16
C GLN A 19 -13.70 -9.34 -7.44
N ASP A 20 -14.32 -10.38 -8.00
CA ASP A 20 -14.21 -11.74 -7.45
C ASP A 20 -12.74 -12.22 -7.43
N VAL A 21 -11.96 -11.89 -8.47
CA VAL A 21 -10.54 -12.24 -8.56
C VAL A 21 -9.72 -11.47 -7.51
N VAL A 22 -9.95 -10.16 -7.35
CA VAL A 22 -9.33 -9.34 -6.30
C VAL A 22 -9.59 -9.92 -4.91
N ASP A 23 -10.86 -10.20 -4.58
CA ASP A 23 -11.25 -10.76 -3.29
C ASP A 23 -10.54 -12.09 -2.99
N GLU A 24 -10.41 -12.95 -4.01
CA GLU A 24 -9.74 -14.25 -3.87
C GLU A 24 -8.23 -14.10 -3.73
N ILE A 25 -7.61 -13.14 -4.44
CA ILE A 25 -6.19 -12.81 -4.27
C ILE A 25 -5.95 -12.32 -2.84
N ILE A 26 -6.69 -11.31 -2.39
CA ILE A 26 -6.56 -10.73 -1.04
C ILE A 26 -6.73 -11.80 0.03
N ARG A 27 -7.77 -12.64 -0.08
CA ARG A 27 -8.01 -13.74 0.88
C ARG A 27 -6.84 -14.71 0.96
N ARG A 28 -6.13 -14.91 -0.15
CA ARG A 28 -5.02 -15.86 -0.23
C ARG A 28 -3.69 -15.28 0.25
N VAL A 29 -3.43 -13.99 -0.01
CA VAL A 29 -2.12 -13.36 0.24
C VAL A 29 -2.08 -12.53 1.51
N ALA A 30 -3.20 -11.95 1.94
CA ALA A 30 -3.26 -11.12 3.13
C ALA A 30 -3.54 -11.96 4.40
N PRO A 31 -3.02 -11.56 5.56
CA PRO A 31 -3.33 -12.22 6.83
C PRO A 31 -4.83 -12.21 7.12
N ASN A 32 -5.43 -13.31 7.57
CA ASN A 32 -6.87 -13.42 7.83
C ASN A 32 -7.25 -13.30 9.30
N GLY A 33 -6.33 -12.83 10.15
CA GLY A 33 -6.62 -12.50 11.54
C GLY A 33 -7.44 -11.21 11.67
N GLY A 34 -7.78 -10.87 12.91
CA GLY A 34 -8.64 -9.74 13.26
C GLY A 34 -7.91 -8.61 13.99
N SER A 35 -6.57 -8.59 13.98
CA SER A 35 -5.83 -7.47 14.57
C SER A 35 -5.97 -6.21 13.69
N PRO A 36 -5.80 -5.00 14.27
CA PRO A 36 -5.79 -3.76 13.52
C PRO A 36 -4.76 -3.77 12.38
N ASP A 37 -3.55 -4.27 12.64
CA ASP A 37 -2.47 -4.34 11.65
C ASP A 37 -2.83 -5.25 10.47
N GLU A 38 -3.42 -6.42 10.75
CA GLU A 38 -3.85 -7.35 9.69
C GLU A 38 -5.05 -6.81 8.90
N THR A 39 -5.91 -6.04 9.55
CA THR A 39 -7.05 -5.37 8.89
C THR A 39 -6.54 -4.26 7.98
N SER A 40 -5.65 -3.39 8.48
CA SER A 40 -4.97 -2.35 7.70
C SER A 40 -4.28 -2.93 6.47
N CYS A 41 -3.52 -4.01 6.63
CA CYS A 41 -2.82 -4.66 5.50
C CYS A 41 -3.79 -5.13 4.41
N ARG A 42 -4.97 -5.66 4.80
CA ARG A 42 -6.01 -6.10 3.86
C ARG A 42 -6.65 -4.91 3.15
N GLU A 43 -6.92 -3.84 3.87
CA GLU A 43 -7.47 -2.59 3.32
C GLU A 43 -6.49 -1.96 2.34
N SER A 44 -5.20 -1.84 2.70
CA SER A 44 -4.14 -1.36 1.81
C SER A 44 -4.06 -2.17 0.51
N MET A 45 -4.21 -3.50 0.59
CA MET A 45 -4.21 -4.36 -0.60
C MET A 45 -5.48 -4.18 -1.45
N ALA A 46 -6.65 -4.03 -0.82
CA ALA A 46 -7.90 -3.75 -1.54
C ALA A 46 -7.81 -2.42 -2.30
N GLN A 47 -7.36 -1.37 -1.62
CA GLN A 47 -7.19 -0.05 -2.23
C GLN A 47 -6.17 -0.07 -3.37
N ALA A 48 -5.06 -0.80 -3.21
CA ALA A 48 -4.07 -0.90 -4.27
C ALA A 48 -4.56 -1.66 -5.51
N MET A 49 -5.40 -2.68 -5.32
CA MET A 49 -6.05 -3.39 -6.42
C MET A 49 -7.12 -2.52 -7.10
N GLU A 50 -7.84 -1.70 -6.33
CA GLU A 50 -8.77 -0.71 -6.86
C GLU A 50 -8.03 0.32 -7.71
N ASP A 51 -6.93 0.90 -7.20
CA ASP A 51 -6.10 1.86 -7.95
C ASP A 51 -5.61 1.26 -9.27
N LEU A 52 -5.15 -0.01 -9.27
CA LEU A 52 -4.73 -0.72 -10.49
C LEU A 52 -5.87 -0.87 -11.50
N LEU A 53 -7.07 -1.23 -11.04
CA LEU A 53 -8.25 -1.38 -11.90
C LEU A 53 -8.81 -0.03 -12.38
N GLU A 54 -8.60 1.05 -11.63
CA GLU A 54 -8.96 2.40 -12.05
C GLU A 54 -8.05 2.91 -13.18
N GLU A 55 -6.74 2.65 -13.09
CA GLU A 55 -5.78 3.01 -14.15
C GLU A 55 -5.90 2.11 -15.40
N ASP A 56 -6.01 0.79 -15.22
CA ASP A 56 -6.34 -0.14 -16.31
C ASP A 56 -7.50 -1.09 -15.96
N PRO A 57 -8.73 -0.74 -16.39
CA PRO A 57 -9.90 -1.58 -16.20
C PRO A 57 -9.85 -2.96 -16.89
N ASN A 58 -8.91 -3.17 -17.82
CA ASN A 58 -8.79 -4.42 -18.59
C ASN A 58 -7.55 -5.25 -18.18
N VAL A 59 -6.83 -4.84 -17.13
CA VAL A 59 -5.65 -5.56 -16.64
C VAL A 59 -5.98 -7.02 -16.36
N ASP A 60 -5.10 -7.93 -16.80
CA ASP A 60 -5.22 -9.35 -16.45
C ASP A 60 -4.57 -9.58 -15.07
N LEU A 61 -5.39 -9.53 -14.02
CA LEU A 61 -4.96 -9.75 -12.62
C LEU A 61 -4.26 -11.10 -12.39
N LEU A 62 -4.40 -12.07 -13.29
CA LEU A 62 -3.73 -13.37 -13.21
C LEU A 62 -2.42 -13.42 -14.00
N HIS A 63 -2.15 -12.40 -14.81
CA HIS A 63 -0.96 -12.24 -15.64
C HIS A 63 -0.48 -10.77 -15.67
N LEU A 64 -0.16 -10.23 -14.49
CA LEU A 64 0.37 -8.88 -14.36
C LEU A 64 1.71 -8.73 -15.09
N GLU A 65 1.87 -7.63 -15.82
CA GLU A 65 3.15 -7.22 -16.38
C GLU A 65 4.01 -6.52 -15.32
N ASP A 66 5.30 -6.32 -15.61
CA ASP A 66 6.24 -5.70 -14.67
C ASP A 66 5.76 -4.30 -14.21
N ASP A 67 5.18 -3.52 -15.12
CA ASP A 67 4.65 -2.19 -14.82
C ASP A 67 3.46 -2.26 -13.83
N ASP A 68 2.55 -3.22 -14.04
CA ASP A 68 1.39 -3.44 -13.16
C ASP A 68 1.85 -3.85 -11.75
N ILE A 69 2.87 -4.72 -11.68
CA ILE A 69 3.45 -5.17 -10.41
C ILE A 69 4.05 -3.99 -9.65
N TRP A 70 4.82 -3.13 -10.33
CA TRP A 70 5.43 -1.96 -9.70
C TRP A 70 4.38 -0.94 -9.25
N MET A 71 3.36 -0.70 -10.06
CA MET A 71 2.24 0.17 -9.68
C MET A 71 1.52 -0.37 -8.45
N LEU A 72 1.22 -1.68 -8.41
CA LEU A 72 0.58 -2.32 -7.27
C LEU A 72 1.44 -2.25 -6.00
N ILE A 73 2.76 -2.46 -6.12
CA ILE A 73 3.71 -2.31 -5.01
C ILE A 73 3.70 -0.88 -4.47
N GLU A 74 3.77 0.11 -5.36
CA GLU A 74 3.80 1.52 -5.00
C GLU A 74 2.53 1.95 -4.29
N SER A 75 1.36 1.62 -4.87
CA SER A 75 0.08 1.93 -4.25
C SER A 75 -0.08 1.22 -2.90
N PHE A 76 0.22 -0.08 -2.83
CA PHE A 76 0.14 -0.84 -1.58
C PHE A 76 1.01 -0.25 -0.47
N LEU A 77 2.27 0.08 -0.78
CA LEU A 77 3.17 0.71 0.19
C LEU A 77 2.70 2.11 0.58
N GLY A 78 2.11 2.87 -0.34
CA GLY A 78 1.51 4.17 -0.08
C GLY A 78 0.38 4.10 0.95
N HIS A 79 -0.60 3.22 0.73
CA HIS A 79 -1.71 3.01 1.66
C HIS A 79 -1.22 2.49 3.02
N GLU A 80 -0.31 1.52 3.01
CA GLU A 80 0.23 0.94 4.24
C GLU A 80 1.04 1.95 5.07
N ALA A 81 1.85 2.79 4.40
CA ALA A 81 2.58 3.86 5.07
C ALA A 81 1.63 4.88 5.67
N PHE A 82 0.62 5.30 4.91
CA PHE A 82 -0.33 6.30 5.38
C PHE A 82 -1.15 5.81 6.57
N ASN A 83 -1.61 4.57 6.55
CA ASN A 83 -2.32 3.97 7.68
C ASN A 83 -1.45 3.97 8.95
N ARG A 84 -0.17 3.62 8.84
CA ARG A 84 0.78 3.66 9.96
C ARG A 84 1.04 5.09 10.45
N LEU A 85 1.23 6.03 9.52
CA LEU A 85 1.40 7.45 9.84
C LEU A 85 0.19 7.96 10.66
N CYS A 86 -1.03 7.64 10.25
CA CYS A 86 -2.25 8.02 10.95
C CYS A 86 -2.32 7.45 12.38
N LEU A 87 -1.92 6.19 12.57
CA LEU A 87 -1.88 5.54 13.89
C LEU A 87 -0.87 6.21 14.82
N ASP A 88 0.35 6.44 14.33
CA ASP A 88 1.44 7.00 15.11
C ASP A 88 1.20 8.49 15.44
N ILE A 89 0.68 9.26 14.47
CA ILE A 89 0.45 10.70 14.67
C ILE A 89 -0.81 11.02 15.45
N GLY A 90 -1.80 10.12 15.49
CA GLY A 90 -3.03 10.32 16.24
C GLY A 90 -2.75 10.74 17.67
N GLN A 91 -1.81 10.07 18.33
CA GLN A 91 -1.36 10.40 19.69
C GLN A 91 -0.65 11.78 19.77
N VAL A 92 0.19 12.10 18.78
CA VAL A 92 0.91 13.39 18.76
C VAL A 92 -0.06 14.54 18.63
N PHE A 93 -1.03 14.43 17.73
CA PHE A 93 -2.06 15.45 17.59
C PHE A 93 -2.90 15.53 18.85
N GLU A 94 -3.42 14.43 19.40
CA GLU A 94 -4.21 14.45 20.65
C GLU A 94 -3.55 15.28 21.77
N ASN A 95 -2.23 15.24 21.89
CA ASN A 95 -1.46 15.98 22.89
C ASN A 95 -1.08 17.41 22.47
N SER A 96 -1.24 17.78 21.20
CA SER A 96 -0.91 19.11 20.68
C SER A 96 -2.00 20.16 20.98
N ALA A 97 -1.62 21.44 21.05
CA ALA A 97 -2.56 22.56 21.17
C ALA A 97 -3.19 22.98 19.82
N LEU A 98 -2.99 22.19 18.76
CA LEU A 98 -3.44 22.52 17.41
C LEU A 98 -4.97 22.52 17.30
N SER A 99 -5.50 23.47 16.53
CA SER A 99 -6.92 23.48 16.18
C SER A 99 -7.27 22.27 15.29
N PRO A 100 -8.55 21.85 15.24
CA PRO A 100 -8.97 20.76 14.35
C PRO A 100 -8.62 21.00 12.88
N ARG A 101 -8.73 22.25 12.41
CA ARG A 101 -8.37 22.62 11.04
C ARG A 101 -6.88 22.45 10.79
N ASP A 102 -6.04 22.89 11.71
CA ASP A 102 -4.59 22.81 11.53
C ASP A 102 -4.09 21.38 11.55
N ARG A 103 -4.73 20.50 12.35
CA ARG A 103 -4.44 19.05 12.35
C ARG A 103 -4.71 18.41 10.99
N VAL A 104 -5.87 18.72 10.39
CA VAL A 104 -6.21 18.21 9.05
C VAL A 104 -5.22 18.72 8.01
N THR A 105 -4.90 20.02 8.03
CA THR A 105 -3.90 20.59 7.11
C THR A 105 -2.56 19.87 7.25
N ARG A 106 -2.07 19.66 8.48
CA ARG A 106 -0.81 18.96 8.73
C ARG A 106 -0.84 17.50 8.30
N MET A 107 -1.95 16.80 8.54
CA MET A 107 -2.11 15.41 8.11
C MET A 107 -2.04 15.28 6.59
N ASN A 108 -2.67 16.21 5.85
CA ASN A 108 -2.60 16.22 4.39
C ASN A 108 -1.17 16.55 3.90
N GLU A 109 -0.50 17.54 4.49
CA GLU A 109 0.89 17.88 4.15
C GLU A 109 1.86 16.71 4.36
N MET A 110 1.68 15.94 5.44
CA MET A 110 2.45 14.74 5.70
C MET A 110 2.12 13.61 4.74
N GLN A 111 0.84 13.42 4.39
CA GLN A 111 0.43 12.45 3.39
C GLN A 111 1.07 12.74 2.03
N ASP A 112 1.03 14.00 1.58
CA ASP A 112 1.60 14.43 0.31
C ASP A 112 3.12 14.23 0.31
N TYR A 113 3.79 14.61 1.40
CA TYR A 113 5.23 14.37 1.57
C TYR A 113 5.56 12.88 1.52
N LEU A 114 4.84 12.06 2.31
CA LEU A 114 5.07 10.62 2.40
C LEU A 114 4.90 9.94 1.04
N LYS A 115 3.86 10.31 0.28
CA LYS A 115 3.64 9.82 -1.08
C LYS A 115 4.82 10.19 -1.98
N ALA A 116 5.21 11.47 -2.02
CA ALA A 116 6.31 11.91 -2.87
C ALA A 116 7.65 11.20 -2.53
N GLU A 117 7.91 11.00 -1.24
CA GLU A 117 9.09 10.28 -0.74
C GLU A 117 9.07 8.80 -1.16
N LEU A 118 7.93 8.12 -1.02
CA LEU A 118 7.77 6.73 -1.46
C LEU A 118 7.94 6.59 -2.98
N CYS A 119 7.26 7.41 -3.77
CA CYS A 119 7.38 7.41 -5.23
C CYS A 119 8.86 7.52 -5.66
N ALA A 120 9.59 8.48 -5.08
CA ALA A 120 11.00 8.71 -5.42
C ALA A 120 11.89 7.51 -5.07
N GLN A 121 11.73 6.94 -3.88
CA GLN A 121 12.54 5.80 -3.44
C GLN A 121 12.19 4.51 -4.19
N ILE A 122 10.92 4.29 -4.53
CA ILE A 122 10.46 3.13 -5.30
C ILE A 122 10.98 3.21 -6.74
N GLU A 123 10.91 4.38 -7.38
CA GLU A 123 11.45 4.58 -8.72
C GLU A 123 12.96 4.31 -8.77
N GLU A 124 13.72 4.79 -7.77
CA GLU A 124 15.16 4.48 -7.65
C GLU A 124 15.40 2.97 -7.43
N LEU A 125 14.62 2.33 -6.56
CA LEU A 125 14.73 0.90 -6.29
C LEU A 125 14.42 0.08 -7.55
N ARG A 126 13.39 0.47 -8.31
CA ARG A 126 12.99 -0.18 -9.56
C ARG A 126 14.09 -0.15 -10.61
N GLN A 127 14.76 0.98 -10.78
CA GLN A 127 15.85 1.14 -11.75
C GLN A 127 17.09 0.31 -11.39
N THR A 128 17.34 0.11 -10.09
CA THR A 128 18.54 -0.58 -9.59
C THR A 128 18.32 -2.06 -9.30
N THR A 129 17.09 -2.44 -8.96
CA THR A 129 16.69 -3.78 -8.51
C THR A 129 15.32 -4.17 -9.09
N PRO A 130 15.27 -4.70 -10.33
CA PRO A 130 14.01 -5.05 -11.00
C PRO A 130 13.15 -6.08 -10.25
N ASN A 131 13.78 -6.95 -9.45
CA ASN A 131 13.11 -7.95 -8.61
C ASN A 131 13.39 -7.66 -7.13
N ALA A 132 12.89 -6.53 -6.64
CA ALA A 132 13.10 -6.12 -5.25
C ALA A 132 12.53 -7.16 -4.28
N ALA A 133 13.35 -7.55 -3.31
CA ALA A 133 12.92 -8.44 -2.23
C ALA A 133 12.11 -7.68 -1.17
N SER A 134 11.25 -8.39 -0.44
CA SER A 134 10.37 -7.80 0.58
C SER A 134 11.11 -6.98 1.64
N ASN A 135 12.35 -7.38 2.00
CA ASN A 135 13.17 -6.62 2.95
C ASN A 135 13.62 -5.26 2.38
N GLN A 136 13.85 -5.16 1.07
CA GLN A 136 14.22 -3.88 0.42
C GLN A 136 13.00 -2.93 0.39
N LEU A 137 11.82 -3.46 0.06
CA LEU A 137 10.57 -2.70 0.10
C LEU A 137 10.24 -2.24 1.53
N GLN A 138 10.50 -3.08 2.53
CA GLN A 138 10.32 -2.70 3.94
C GLN A 138 11.26 -1.57 4.38
N VAL A 139 12.50 -1.54 3.86
CA VAL A 139 13.45 -0.45 4.10
C VAL A 139 12.92 0.86 3.50
N VAL A 140 12.39 0.84 2.28
CA VAL A 140 11.76 2.01 1.64
C VAL A 140 10.61 2.54 2.50
N LEU A 141 9.69 1.66 2.88
CA LEU A 141 8.55 2.00 3.71
C LEU A 141 8.98 2.65 5.05
N GLN A 142 9.94 2.03 5.74
CA GLN A 142 10.43 2.52 7.02
C GLN A 142 11.17 3.85 6.89
N SER A 143 11.98 4.01 5.84
CA SER A 143 12.72 5.25 5.60
C SER A 143 11.78 6.40 5.27
N ALA A 144 10.76 6.18 4.45
CA ALA A 144 9.81 7.23 4.08
C ALA A 144 9.00 7.72 5.29
N LEU A 145 8.56 6.80 6.15
CA LEU A 145 7.92 7.14 7.43
C LEU A 145 8.85 7.94 8.34
N GLN A 146 10.09 7.48 8.55
CA GLN A 146 11.08 8.17 9.38
C GLN A 146 11.38 9.58 8.87
N ASN A 147 11.55 9.74 7.56
CA ASN A 147 11.79 11.04 6.94
C ASN A 147 10.58 11.98 7.13
N THR A 148 9.36 11.46 6.96
CA THR A 148 8.13 12.21 7.22
C THR A 148 8.07 12.69 8.67
N PHE A 149 8.31 11.80 9.65
CA PHE A 149 8.35 12.21 11.06
C PHE A 149 9.47 13.20 11.35
N LEU A 150 10.67 13.01 10.80
CA LEU A 150 11.78 13.93 11.03
C LEU A 150 11.49 15.36 10.54
N VAL A 151 10.83 15.49 9.39
CA VAL A 151 10.44 16.79 8.83
C VAL A 151 9.39 17.47 9.69
N TYR A 152 8.43 16.71 10.22
CA TYR A 152 7.24 17.30 10.80
C TYR A 152 7.11 17.18 12.33
N GLU A 153 7.63 16.15 13.01
CA GLU A 153 7.63 16.07 14.49
C GLU A 153 8.44 17.19 15.13
N GLY A 154 9.53 17.65 14.49
CA GLY A 154 10.27 18.83 14.93
C GLY A 154 9.49 20.15 14.82
N SER A 155 8.30 20.11 14.22
CA SER A 155 7.40 21.25 13.99
C SER A 155 6.05 21.14 14.71
N LEU A 156 5.84 20.08 15.51
CA LEU A 156 4.62 19.81 16.28
C LEU A 156 4.70 20.30 17.73
#